data_AF-A0A498DWM7-F1
#
_entry.id   AF-A0A498DWM7-F1
#
_cell.length_a   1.000
_cell.length_b   1.000
_cell.length_c   1.000
_cell.angle_alpha   90.00
_cell.angle_beta   90.00
_cell.angle_gamma   90.00
#
_symmetry.space_group_name_H-M   'P 1'
#
loop_
_entity.id
_entity.type
_entity.pdbx_description
1 polymer ?
#
loop_
_entity_poly.entity_id
_entity_poly.type
_entity_poly.pdbx_seq_one_letter_code
_entity_poly.pdbx_strand_id
1 'polypeptide(L)'
;MREGGGAGRKAYEGRSVTVTFEAGRCRHAAACVDGLPEVFDPGARPWVRPDAAEAERVVEVVRRCPSGALRYALVNRAASDGGPDAAPGTGAEGKP
;
A
#
# COMPACT_ATOMS: atom_id res chain seq x y z
N MET A 1 -6.56 12.44 28.89
CA MET A 1 -6.36 11.45 27.81
C MET A 1 -6.23 12.17 26.49
N ARG A 2 -5.02 12.41 26.00
CA ARG A 2 -4.79 12.88 24.63
C ARG A 2 -4.22 11.70 23.87
N GLU A 3 -5.04 11.04 23.06
CA GLU A 3 -4.64 9.82 22.35
C GLU A 3 -4.49 10.10 20.85
N GLY A 4 -3.22 10.32 20.49
CA GLY A 4 -2.56 10.01 19.22
C GLY A 4 -3.38 10.02 17.94
N GLY A 5 -3.48 11.19 17.30
CA GLY A 5 -3.80 11.28 15.89
C GLY A 5 -2.67 10.72 15.00
N GLY A 6 -3.07 10.07 13.90
CA GLY A 6 -2.31 10.19 12.65
C GLY A 6 -1.65 8.93 12.08
N ALA A 7 -2.35 7.80 11.96
CA ALA A 7 -1.99 6.81 10.94
C ALA A 7 -2.44 7.31 9.55
N GLY A 8 -1.74 8.32 9.03
CA GLY A 8 -2.09 8.97 7.76
C GLY A 8 -1.75 8.07 6.57
N ARG A 9 -2.76 7.45 5.97
CA ARG A 9 -2.64 6.84 4.64
C ARG A 9 -2.31 7.92 3.61
N LYS A 10 -1.37 7.66 2.70
CA LYS A 10 -1.05 8.55 1.59
C LYS A 10 -1.26 7.84 0.27
N ALA A 11 -2.11 8.40 -0.57
CA ALA A 11 -2.41 7.88 -1.90
C ALA A 11 -1.53 8.56 -2.95
N TYR A 12 -1.07 7.76 -3.91
CA TYR A 12 -0.27 8.17 -5.06
C TYR A 12 -1.01 7.73 -6.30
N GLU A 13 -1.60 8.68 -6.99
CA GLU A 13 -2.40 8.45 -8.18
C GLU A 13 -1.49 8.35 -9.40
N GLY A 14 -1.59 7.24 -10.13
CA GLY A 14 -0.91 7.02 -11.40
C GLY A 14 -1.91 6.97 -12.55
N ARG A 15 -1.41 6.93 -13.79
CA ARG A 15 -2.27 6.82 -14.97
C ARG A 15 -3.03 5.49 -15.04
N SER A 16 -2.39 4.39 -14.61
CA SER A 16 -2.94 3.04 -14.72
C SER A 16 -3.28 2.40 -13.37
N VAL A 17 -2.59 2.83 -12.30
CA VAL A 17 -2.76 2.30 -10.94
C VAL A 17 -2.54 3.40 -9.91
N THR A 18 -3.33 3.38 -8.84
CA THR A 18 -3.18 4.23 -7.66
C THR A 18 -2.62 3.37 -6.52
N VAL A 19 -1.53 3.82 -5.90
CA VAL A 19 -0.90 3.12 -4.77
C VAL A 19 -1.16 3.88 -3.48
N THR A 20 -1.68 3.21 -2.45
CA THR A 20 -1.87 3.78 -1.12
C THR A 20 -0.84 3.19 -0.16
N PHE A 21 -0.18 4.06 0.59
CA PHE A 21 0.80 3.70 1.60
C PHE A 21 0.33 4.09 3.00
N GLU A 22 0.42 3.15 3.93
CA GLU A 22 0.11 3.33 5.34
C GLU A 22 1.38 3.21 6.20
N ALA A 23 1.94 4.35 6.60
CA ALA A 23 3.17 4.40 7.40
C ALA A 23 3.05 3.62 8.72
N GLY A 24 1.88 3.65 9.37
CA GLY A 24 1.64 2.95 10.63
C GLY A 24 1.67 1.42 10.54
N ARG A 25 1.52 0.85 9.33
CA ARG A 25 1.61 -0.60 9.09
C ARG A 25 2.93 -1.03 8.47
N CYS A 26 3.78 -0.09 8.06
CA CYS A 26 5.03 -0.41 7.37
C CYS A 26 6.07 -0.92 8.36
N ARG A 27 6.50 -2.19 8.19
CA ARG A 27 7.59 -2.78 8.98
C ARG A 27 8.99 -2.60 8.38
N HIS A 28 9.12 -1.76 7.35
CA HIS A 28 10.37 -1.49 6.62
C HIS A 28 11.10 -2.76 6.11
N ALA A 29 10.35 -3.73 5.60
CA ALA A 29 10.89 -4.99 5.07
C ALA A 29 11.65 -4.83 3.73
N ALA A 30 11.77 -3.61 3.20
CA ALA A 30 12.38 -3.26 1.91
C ALA A 30 11.85 -3.99 0.66
N ALA A 31 10.87 -4.88 0.77
CA ALA A 31 10.34 -5.65 -0.36
C ALA A 31 9.80 -4.79 -1.52
N CYS A 32 9.27 -3.59 -1.23
CA CYS A 32 8.80 -2.67 -2.25
C CYS A 32 9.94 -1.97 -3.01
N VAL A 33 10.94 -1.46 -2.28
CA VAL A 33 12.08 -0.75 -2.87
C VAL A 33 13.04 -1.72 -3.58
N ASP A 34 13.18 -2.95 -3.08
CA ASP A 34 14.00 -4.00 -3.69
C ASP A 34 13.32 -4.59 -4.94
N GLY A 35 11.99 -4.79 -4.87
CA GLY A 35 11.24 -5.36 -5.98
C GLY A 35 11.03 -4.38 -7.15
N LEU A 36 10.86 -3.08 -6.88
CA LEU A 36 10.59 -2.08 -7.91
C LEU A 36 11.12 -0.68 -7.52
N PRO A 37 12.45 -0.48 -7.53
CA PRO A 37 13.08 0.78 -7.10
C PRO A 37 12.70 1.96 -8.00
N GLU A 38 12.35 1.71 -9.26
CA GLU A 38 11.89 2.76 -10.19
C GLU A 38 10.54 3.39 -9.75
N VAL A 39 9.72 2.63 -9.01
CA VAL A 39 8.42 3.07 -8.48
C VAL A 39 8.52 3.49 -7.02
N PHE A 40 9.23 2.73 -6.19
CA PHE A 40 9.36 2.96 -4.75
C PHE A 40 10.77 3.47 -4.44
N ASP A 41 10.93 4.79 -4.37
CA ASP A 41 12.21 5.44 -4.10
C ASP A 41 12.08 6.38 -2.88
N PRO A 42 12.58 6.01 -1.70
CA PRO A 42 12.47 6.83 -0.49
C PRO A 42 13.25 8.16 -0.56
N GLY A 43 14.18 8.33 -1.51
CA GLY A 43 14.92 9.56 -1.75
C GLY A 43 14.21 10.51 -2.72
N ALA A 44 13.30 10.01 -3.55
CA ALA A 44 12.52 10.80 -4.49
C ALA A 44 11.32 11.50 -3.82
N ARG A 45 10.89 12.62 -4.42
CA ARG A 45 9.68 13.34 -4.02
C ARG A 45 8.84 13.62 -5.28
N PRO A 46 7.71 12.92 -5.48
CA PRO A 46 7.10 11.89 -4.62
C PRO A 46 7.90 10.58 -4.58
N TRP A 47 7.87 9.89 -3.43
CA TRP A 47 8.64 8.66 -3.20
C TRP A 47 7.98 7.41 -3.82
N VAL A 48 6.68 7.47 -4.09
CA VAL A 48 5.96 6.45 -4.85
C VAL A 48 5.53 7.04 -6.19
N ARG A 49 5.97 6.42 -7.27
CA ARG A 49 5.67 6.81 -8.65
C ARG A 49 5.03 5.63 -9.37
N PRO A 50 3.73 5.38 -9.18
CA PRO A 50 3.03 4.26 -9.82
C PRO A 50 3.10 4.29 -11.35
N ASP A 51 3.43 5.44 -11.92
CA ASP A 51 3.58 5.65 -13.36
C ASP A 51 4.95 5.28 -13.93
N ALA A 52 5.94 5.01 -13.06
CA ALA A 52 7.30 4.70 -13.50
C ALA A 52 7.44 3.29 -14.07
N ALA A 53 6.49 2.40 -13.78
CA ALA A 53 6.46 1.02 -14.27
C ALA A 53 5.03 0.62 -14.70
N GLU A 54 4.91 -0.56 -15.31
CA GLU A 54 3.59 -1.11 -15.65
C GLU A 54 2.78 -1.47 -14.40
N ALA A 55 1.46 -1.26 -14.48
CA ALA A 55 0.54 -1.48 -13.36
C ALA A 55 0.63 -2.91 -12.79
N GLU A 56 0.83 -3.92 -13.64
CA GLU A 56 0.96 -5.32 -13.21
C GLU A 56 2.19 -5.54 -12.33
N ARG A 57 3.32 -4.92 -12.67
CA ARG A 57 4.57 -4.99 -11.90
C ARG A 57 4.41 -4.33 -10.54
N VAL A 58 3.74 -3.17 -10.53
CA VAL A 58 3.41 -2.45 -9.29
C VAL A 58 2.54 -3.33 -8.39
N VAL A 59 1.49 -3.96 -8.95
CA VAL A 59 0.58 -4.85 -8.23
C VAL A 59 1.33 -6.03 -7.62
N GLU A 60 2.19 -6.70 -8.39
CA GLU A 60 2.97 -7.84 -7.92
C GLU A 60 3.82 -7.45 -6.69
N VAL A 61 4.52 -6.32 -6.76
CA VAL A 61 5.39 -5.84 -5.69
C VAL A 61 4.59 -5.39 -4.47
N VAL A 62 3.44 -4.77 -4.67
CA VAL A 62 2.51 -4.41 -3.59
C VAL A 62 2.00 -5.67 -2.88
N ARG A 63 1.66 -6.74 -3.60
CA ARG A 63 1.23 -8.03 -3.03
C ARG A 63 2.33 -8.73 -2.23
N ARG A 64 3.60 -8.47 -2.53
CA ARG A 64 4.75 -9.00 -1.76
C ARG A 64 4.93 -8.31 -0.41
N CYS A 65 4.19 -7.23 -0.12
CA CYS A 65 4.25 -6.55 1.16
C CYS A 65 3.68 -7.43 2.29
N PRO A 66 4.51 -7.98 3.19
CA PRO A 66 4.05 -8.92 4.22
C PRO A 66 3.21 -8.24 5.32
N SER A 67 3.30 -6.92 5.46
CA SER A 67 2.57 -6.16 6.47
C SER A 67 1.28 -5.53 5.95
N GLY A 68 0.98 -5.64 4.66
CA GLY A 68 -0.20 -5.01 4.05
C GLY A 68 -0.19 -3.47 4.12
N ALA A 69 0.99 -2.86 4.28
CA ALA A 69 1.14 -1.41 4.34
C ALA A 69 0.96 -0.71 2.99
N LEU A 70 1.06 -1.47 1.90
CA LEU A 70 0.84 -1.01 0.54
C LEU A 70 -0.44 -1.62 0.00
N ARG A 71 -1.27 -0.78 -0.63
CA ARG A 71 -2.50 -1.17 -1.32
C ARG A 71 -2.49 -0.57 -2.72
N TYR A 72 -3.21 -1.17 -3.66
CA TYR A 72 -3.30 -0.69 -5.03
C TYR A 72 -4.76 -0.66 -5.50
N ALA A 73 -5.05 0.22 -6.46
CA ALA A 73 -6.32 0.30 -7.16
C ALA A 73 -6.07 0.54 -8.65
N LEU A 74 -6.57 -0.34 -9.53
CA LEU A 74 -6.41 -0.19 -10.98
C LEU A 74 -7.43 0.81 -11.52
N VAL A 75 -6.98 1.71 -12.41
CA VAL A 75 -7.81 2.80 -12.95
C VAL A 75 -8.61 2.35 -14.19
N ASN A 76 -8.13 1.33 -14.93
CA ASN A 76 -8.71 0.92 -16.23
C ASN A 76 -8.92 -0.60 -16.37
N ARG A 77 -9.09 -1.35 -15.28
CA ARG A 77 -9.51 -2.76 -15.38
C ARG A 77 -10.70 -2.96 -14.47
N ALA A 78 -11.87 -3.24 -15.07
CA ALA A 78 -12.98 -3.80 -14.33
C ALA A 78 -12.45 -4.96 -13.48
N ALA A 79 -12.58 -4.80 -12.16
CA ALA A 79 -12.21 -5.71 -11.10
C ALA A 79 -11.97 -7.16 -11.57
N SER A 80 -10.74 -7.63 -11.48
CA SER A 80 -10.47 -9.06 -11.45
C SER A 80 -9.22 -9.32 -10.63
N ASP A 81 -9.54 -9.79 -9.41
CA ASP A 81 -8.71 -10.39 -8.37
C ASP A 81 -8.08 -9.45 -7.32
N GLY A 82 -8.71 -9.41 -6.15
CA GLY A 82 -8.26 -8.72 -4.94
C GLY A 82 -9.42 -8.02 -4.22
N GLY A 83 -10.36 -8.80 -3.70
CA GLY A 83 -11.49 -8.32 -2.89
C GLY A 83 -11.05 -7.45 -1.70
N PRO A 84 -12.03 -6.78 -1.06
CA PRO A 84 -11.82 -5.59 -0.24
C PRO A 84 -10.90 -5.91 0.94
N ASP A 85 -10.04 -4.96 1.31
CA ASP A 85 -9.70 -4.76 2.73
C ASP A 85 -10.94 -4.26 3.51
N ALA A 86 -12.01 -5.05 3.46
CA ALA A 86 -12.86 -5.31 4.61
C ALA A 86 -12.28 -6.63 5.15
N ALA A 87 -11.56 -6.61 6.26
CA ALA A 87 -12.24 -6.41 7.52
C ALA A 87 -11.60 -5.32 8.41
N PRO A 88 -12.41 -4.50 9.11
CA PRO A 88 -12.06 -4.10 10.46
C PRO A 88 -11.98 -5.39 11.31
N GLY A 89 -10.79 -5.70 11.82
CA GLY A 89 -10.61 -6.77 12.79
C GLY A 89 -11.24 -6.39 14.12
N THR A 90 -12.55 -6.56 14.26
CA THR A 90 -13.20 -6.65 15.57
C THR A 90 -13.33 -8.14 15.92
N GLY A 91 -12.48 -8.61 16.83
CA GLY A 91 -12.54 -9.93 17.45
C GLY A 91 -11.57 -9.91 18.63
N ALA A 92 -12.03 -9.48 19.80
CA ALA A 92 -12.52 -10.35 20.88
C ALA A 92 -11.36 -11.13 21.53
N GLU A 93 -10.78 -10.52 22.57
CA GLU A 93 -10.11 -11.27 23.63
C GLU A 93 -10.86 -11.00 24.94
N GLY A 94 -11.16 -12.10 25.63
CA GLY A 94 -12.10 -12.20 26.73
C GLY A 94 -11.72 -11.35 27.92
N LYS A 95 -12.73 -10.69 28.46
CA LYS A 95 -12.70 -10.08 29.79
C LYS A 95 -13.11 -11.18 30.80
N PRO A 96 -12.45 -11.31 31.96
CA PRO A 96 -12.80 -12.34 32.95
C PRO A 96 -14.26 -12.22 33.40
#